data_AF-A0A1S2LN62-F1
#
_entry.id   AF-A0A1S2LN62-F1
#
_cell.length_a   1.000
_cell.length_b   1.000
_cell.length_c   1.000
_cell.angle_alpha   90.00
_cell.angle_beta   90.00
_cell.angle_gamma   90.00
#
_symmetry.space_group_name_H-M   'P 1'
#
loop_
_entity.id
_entity.type
_entity.pdbx_description
1 polymer ?
#
loop_
_entity_poly.entity_id
_entity_poly.type
_entity_poly.pdbx_seq_one_letter_code
_entity_poly.pdbx_strand_id
1 'polypeptide(L)'
;MNMTQEDVTFFRYPEEWEAYVIKWDENTIFLDEAGTEITVKKFQQHDYHIKIWTNEAFKKELSKLNTEADGKLVEGYPVYTAQQIQLIEMKVEDYLVKQVTFQEGKIAVNVFLGEEISKDEKLLYGFQKEFNEFISNQSNIQSYRFSLGEGNKRDVQFLEIEEYPAFFVFDHEKLIFKTYEQEKFIEFIENY
;
A
#
# COMPACT_ATOMS: atom_id res chain seq x y z
N MET A 1 -8.03 18.56 -2.75
CA MET A 1 -7.16 19.32 -3.68
C MET A 1 -6.94 18.39 -4.86
N ASN A 2 -7.19 18.81 -6.10
CA ASN A 2 -6.99 17.94 -7.27
C ASN A 2 -5.50 18.01 -7.65
N MET A 3 -4.81 16.86 -7.62
CA MET A 3 -3.44 16.74 -8.13
C MET A 3 -3.41 16.98 -9.65
N THR A 4 -2.30 17.50 -10.13
CA THR A 4 -2.02 17.62 -11.56
C THR A 4 -1.44 16.30 -12.09
N GLN A 5 -1.53 16.07 -13.40
CA GLN A 5 -0.97 14.87 -14.03
C GLN A 5 0.57 14.78 -13.88
N GLU A 6 1.24 15.92 -13.67
CA GLU A 6 2.67 15.98 -13.34
C GLU A 6 2.96 15.41 -11.94
N ASP A 7 2.07 15.65 -10.97
CA ASP A 7 2.20 15.11 -9.61
C ASP A 7 2.05 13.57 -9.60
N VAL A 8 1.28 13.00 -10.54
CA VAL A 8 1.16 11.54 -10.74
C VAL A 8 2.45 10.92 -11.31
N THR A 9 3.31 11.74 -11.92
CA THR A 9 4.44 11.27 -12.74
C THR A 9 5.77 11.26 -11.98
N PHE A 10 5.88 11.86 -10.78
CA PHE A 10 7.13 11.88 -10.01
C PHE A 10 6.90 11.78 -8.49
N PHE A 11 7.40 10.70 -7.89
CA PHE A 11 7.36 10.39 -6.45
C PHE A 11 8.76 10.06 -5.92
N ARG A 12 9.41 11.01 -5.26
CA ARG A 12 10.68 10.69 -4.59
C ARG A 12 10.40 9.97 -3.28
N TYR A 13 11.02 8.80 -3.12
CA TYR A 13 11.19 8.23 -1.79
C TYR A 13 11.90 9.25 -0.89
N PRO A 14 11.32 9.60 0.26
CA PRO A 14 12.04 10.42 1.22
C PRO A 14 13.24 9.64 1.75
N GLU A 15 14.35 10.35 1.97
CA GLU A 15 15.66 9.75 2.24
C GLU A 15 15.69 8.87 3.51
N GLU A 16 14.76 9.08 4.44
CA GLU A 16 14.65 8.32 5.69
C GLU A 16 13.18 7.99 6.00
N TRP A 17 12.81 6.71 5.87
CA TRP A 17 11.52 6.18 6.32
C TRP A 17 11.74 5.18 7.45
N GLU A 18 11.05 5.40 8.57
CA GLU A 18 10.96 4.39 9.64
C GLU A 18 9.63 3.67 9.55
N ALA A 19 9.69 2.33 9.55
CA ALA A 19 8.52 1.47 9.59
C ALA A 19 8.40 0.85 10.98
N TYR A 20 7.20 0.88 11.54
CA TYR A 20 6.91 0.29 12.84
C TYR A 20 5.53 -0.35 12.84
N VAL A 21 5.37 -1.29 13.76
CA VAL A 21 4.12 -2.01 13.98
C VAL A 21 3.47 -1.49 15.26
N ILE A 22 2.28 -0.91 15.17
CA ILE A 22 1.47 -0.56 16.33
C ILE A 22 0.49 -1.70 16.63
N LYS A 23 0.58 -2.24 17.84
CA LYS A 23 -0.40 -3.11 18.45
C LYS A 23 -1.42 -2.28 19.22
N TRP A 24 -2.70 -2.59 19.05
CA TRP A 24 -3.79 -1.97 19.79
C TRP A 24 -4.74 -3.03 20.36
N ASP A 25 -5.60 -2.59 21.27
CA ASP A 25 -6.62 -3.41 21.91
C ASP A 25 -8.00 -2.72 21.87
N GLU A 26 -8.99 -3.36 22.50
CA GLU A 26 -10.36 -2.85 22.58
C GLU A 26 -10.50 -1.55 23.39
N ASN A 27 -9.49 -1.20 24.21
CA ASN A 27 -9.47 0.02 25.02
C ASN A 27 -8.70 1.16 24.34
N THR A 28 -8.15 0.92 23.15
CA THR A 28 -7.40 1.94 22.41
C THR A 28 -8.34 2.97 21.81
N ILE A 29 -8.14 4.23 22.18
CA ILE A 29 -8.95 5.36 21.70
C ILE A 29 -8.42 5.79 20.32
N PHE A 30 -9.30 5.83 19.31
CA PHE A 30 -8.96 6.37 18.00
C PHE A 30 -9.49 7.78 17.87
N LEU A 31 -8.64 8.70 17.44
CA LEU A 31 -9.01 10.08 17.15
C LEU A 31 -8.89 10.38 15.65
N ASP A 32 -9.69 11.29 15.14
CA ASP A 32 -9.46 11.91 13.82
C ASP A 32 -8.36 12.99 13.87
N GLU A 33 -8.06 13.60 12.72
CA GLU A 33 -7.07 14.68 12.60
C GLU A 33 -7.39 15.90 13.49
N ALA A 34 -8.66 16.14 13.79
CA ALA A 34 -9.08 17.21 14.70
C ALA A 34 -9.01 16.83 16.19
N GLY A 35 -8.66 15.59 16.51
CA GLY A 35 -8.60 15.07 17.88
C GLY A 35 -9.95 14.57 18.41
N THR A 36 -10.94 14.37 17.54
CA THR A 36 -12.27 13.86 17.90
C THR A 36 -12.27 12.34 17.92
N GLU A 37 -12.83 11.73 18.96
CA GLU A 37 -12.92 10.27 19.04
C GLU A 37 -13.80 9.67 17.93
N ILE A 38 -13.29 8.63 17.28
CA ILE A 38 -13.94 7.93 16.18
C ILE A 38 -14.05 6.43 16.47
N THR A 39 -15.20 5.84 16.11
CA THR A 39 -15.38 4.39 16.21
C THR A 39 -14.86 3.70 14.95
N VAL A 40 -13.77 2.95 15.07
CA VAL A 40 -13.19 2.23 13.94
C VAL A 40 -13.90 0.89 13.71
N LYS A 41 -15.14 0.93 13.20
CA LYS A 41 -15.99 -0.26 13.00
C LYS A 41 -15.49 -1.27 11.95
N LYS A 42 -14.35 -1.02 11.28
CA LYS A 42 -13.91 -1.76 10.08
C LYS A 42 -12.72 -2.70 10.25
N PHE A 43 -12.03 -2.70 11.38
CA PHE A 43 -11.01 -3.71 11.66
C PHE A 43 -11.63 -4.80 12.54
N GLN A 44 -12.40 -5.72 11.95
CA GLN A 44 -12.62 -7.06 12.53
C GLN A 44 -11.43 -7.93 12.09
N GLN A 45 -10.89 -8.94 12.74
CA GLN A 45 -10.81 -9.58 14.06
C GLN A 45 -9.52 -10.41 13.87
N HIS A 46 -8.68 -10.55 14.90
CA HIS A 46 -7.39 -11.28 14.95
C HIS A 46 -6.13 -10.39 14.89
N ASP A 47 -5.44 -10.32 16.03
CA ASP A 47 -4.10 -9.78 16.28
C ASP A 47 -3.69 -8.54 15.48
N TYR A 48 -4.26 -7.43 15.92
CA TYR A 48 -4.25 -6.18 15.21
C TYR A 48 -2.92 -5.43 15.30
N HIS A 49 -2.19 -5.46 14.19
CA HIS A 49 -0.96 -4.72 13.97
C HIS A 49 -1.15 -3.77 12.78
N ILE A 50 -0.86 -2.48 12.94
CA ILE A 50 -0.90 -1.50 11.84
C ILE A 50 0.55 -1.20 11.56
N LYS A 51 0.94 -1.43 10.31
CA LYS A 51 2.19 -0.92 9.79
C LYS A 51 2.00 0.56 9.49
N ILE A 52 2.80 1.40 10.15
CA ILE A 52 2.87 2.81 9.84
C ILE A 52 4.25 3.09 9.27
N TRP A 53 4.26 3.92 8.25
CA TRP A 53 5.46 4.46 7.64
C TRP A 53 5.43 5.97 7.85
N THR A 54 6.51 6.53 8.37
CA THR A 54 6.64 7.97 8.58
C THR A 54 7.89 8.49 7.88
N ASN A 55 7.78 9.68 7.30
CA ASN A 55 8.88 10.44 6.71
C ASN A 55 9.69 11.25 7.74
N GLU A 56 9.21 11.31 8.97
CA GLU A 56 9.94 11.80 10.14
C GLU A 56 10.21 10.63 11.08
N ALA A 57 11.29 10.69 11.86
CA ALA A 57 11.54 9.77 12.96
C ALA A 57 10.31 9.70 13.86
N PHE A 58 9.88 8.49 14.22
CA PHE A 58 8.63 8.33 14.95
C PHE A 58 8.68 9.03 16.30
N LYS A 59 7.92 10.12 16.44
CA LYS A 59 7.85 10.90 17.68
C LYS A 59 7.01 10.15 18.71
N LYS A 60 7.69 9.33 19.51
CA LYS A 60 7.14 8.56 20.65
C LYS A 60 6.28 9.37 21.64
N GLU A 61 6.31 10.70 21.57
CA GLU A 61 5.64 11.60 22.50
C GLU A 61 4.19 11.93 22.11
N LEU A 62 3.80 11.77 20.83
CA LEU A 62 2.44 12.09 20.35
C LEU A 62 1.40 10.99 20.61
N SER A 63 1.85 9.82 21.04
CA SER A 63 1.02 8.76 21.58
C SER A 63 1.76 8.24 22.80
N LYS A 64 1.08 7.99 23.93
CA LYS A 64 1.72 7.30 25.07
C LYS A 64 2.01 5.87 24.62
N LEU A 65 3.14 5.69 23.94
CA LEU A 65 3.54 4.43 23.37
C LEU A 65 4.40 3.71 24.39
N ASN A 66 3.85 2.66 24.98
CA ASN A 66 4.67 1.74 25.73
C ASN A 66 5.34 0.82 24.71
N THR A 67 6.66 0.91 24.61
CA THR A 67 7.44 -0.18 24.01
C THR A 67 7.13 -1.44 24.82
N GLU A 68 6.72 -2.54 24.18
CA GLU A 68 6.87 -3.83 24.85
C GLU A 68 8.36 -3.95 25.18
N ALA A 69 8.69 -4.11 26.46
CA ALA A 69 10.07 -4.09 26.98
C ALA A 69 10.95 -5.23 26.42
N ASP A 70 10.42 -6.04 25.51
CA ASP A 70 10.93 -7.35 25.15
C ASP A 70 11.51 -7.43 23.72
N GLY A 71 11.63 -6.31 23.00
CA GLY A 71 12.34 -6.26 21.71
C GLY A 71 11.77 -7.19 20.62
N LYS A 72 10.49 -7.54 20.70
CA LYS A 72 9.84 -8.40 19.71
C LYS A 72 9.71 -7.64 18.38
N LEU A 73 10.31 -8.20 17.34
CA LEU A 73 10.09 -7.78 15.97
C LEU A 73 8.96 -8.63 15.37
N VAL A 74 7.98 -7.99 14.74
CA VAL A 74 7.00 -8.68 13.87
C VAL A 74 7.44 -8.41 12.44
N GLU A 75 7.77 -9.47 11.70
CA GLU A 75 8.29 -9.38 10.33
C GLU A 75 9.52 -8.47 10.18
N GLY A 76 10.35 -8.37 11.23
CA GLY A 76 11.55 -7.52 11.23
C GLY A 76 11.31 -6.07 11.67
N TYR A 77 10.07 -5.68 11.99
CA TYR A 77 9.73 -4.32 12.43
C TYR A 77 9.57 -4.21 13.95
N PRO A 78 10.04 -3.10 14.57
CA PRO A 78 9.82 -2.85 15.99
C PRO A 78 8.32 -2.71 16.29
N VAL A 79 7.89 -3.37 17.37
CA VAL A 79 6.49 -3.36 17.83
C VAL A 79 6.30 -2.40 19.00
N TYR A 80 5.26 -1.57 18.90
CA TYR A 80 4.85 -0.61 19.92
C TYR A 80 3.40 -0.84 20.33
N THR A 81 3.03 -0.50 21.56
CA THR A 81 1.62 -0.49 22.01
C THR A 81 1.13 0.93 22.19
N ALA A 82 -0.11 1.24 21.82
CA ALA A 82 -0.68 2.58 21.92
C ALA A 82 -1.99 2.57 22.72
N GLN A 83 -2.15 3.52 23.66
CA GLN A 83 -3.45 3.76 24.33
C GLN A 83 -4.37 4.68 23.52
N GLN A 84 -3.78 5.52 22.66
CA GLN A 84 -4.48 6.46 21.81
C GLN A 84 -3.78 6.54 20.46
N ILE A 85 -4.55 6.48 19.37
CA ILE A 85 -4.07 6.54 17.99
C ILE A 85 -4.82 7.67 17.28
N GLN A 86 -4.10 8.70 16.85
CA GLN A 86 -4.67 9.73 15.99
C GLN A 86 -4.50 9.32 14.52
N LEU A 87 -5.61 9.16 13.82
CA LEU A 87 -5.64 8.90 12.39
C LEU A 87 -5.54 10.24 11.66
N ILE A 88 -4.36 10.50 11.11
CA ILE A 88 -4.14 11.63 10.22
C ILE A 88 -4.45 11.14 8.80
N GLU A 89 -5.20 11.92 8.03
CA GLU A 89 -5.41 11.61 6.63
C GLU A 89 -4.08 11.68 5.89
N MET A 90 -3.67 10.56 5.30
CA MET A 90 -2.48 10.50 4.46
C MET A 90 -2.67 11.44 3.27
N LYS A 91 -1.71 12.36 3.09
CA LYS A 91 -1.66 13.19 1.89
C LYS A 91 -1.47 12.30 0.66
N VAL A 92 -1.97 12.76 -0.48
CA VAL A 92 -2.00 11.94 -1.70
C VAL A 92 -0.59 11.61 -2.18
N GLU A 93 0.34 12.54 -2.01
CA GLU A 93 1.75 12.38 -2.36
C GLU A 93 2.39 11.24 -1.56
N ASP A 94 2.08 11.16 -0.26
CA ASP A 94 2.57 10.08 0.63
C ASP A 94 1.92 8.71 0.32
N TYR A 95 0.71 8.73 -0.25
CA TYR A 95 0.00 7.51 -0.65
C TYR A 95 0.69 6.80 -1.83
N LEU A 96 1.17 7.58 -2.80
CA LEU A 96 1.80 7.07 -4.02
C LEU A 96 3.24 6.63 -3.77
N VAL A 97 3.92 7.20 -2.77
CA VAL A 97 5.21 6.69 -2.27
C VAL A 97 5.12 5.24 -1.78
N LYS A 98 3.94 4.74 -1.37
CA LYS A 98 3.77 3.32 -1.01
C LYS A 98 3.72 2.38 -2.22
N GLN A 99 3.59 2.92 -3.43
CA GLN A 99 3.43 2.16 -4.66
C GLN A 99 4.75 1.92 -5.39
N VAL A 100 5.75 2.77 -5.15
CA VAL A 100 7.10 2.70 -5.73
C VAL A 100 7.98 1.69 -4.97
N THR A 101 9.10 1.30 -5.57
CA THR A 101 10.10 0.41 -4.93
C THR A 101 11.14 1.21 -4.15
N PHE A 102 11.65 0.68 -3.04
CA PHE A 102 12.76 1.35 -2.34
C PHE A 102 14.14 1.07 -2.99
N GLN A 103 14.20 0.17 -3.99
CA GLN A 103 15.45 -0.26 -4.61
C GLN A 103 15.52 0.18 -6.07
N GLU A 104 16.56 0.97 -6.40
CA GLU A 104 16.87 1.34 -7.78
C GLU A 104 17.06 0.09 -8.66
N GLY A 105 16.51 0.12 -9.87
CA GLY A 105 16.51 -1.01 -10.81
C GLY A 105 15.49 -2.12 -10.49
N LYS A 106 14.65 -1.95 -9.47
CA LYS A 106 13.50 -2.83 -9.20
C LYS A 106 12.18 -2.13 -9.49
N ILE A 107 11.16 -2.93 -9.79
CA ILE A 107 9.79 -2.46 -10.04
C ILE A 107 8.77 -3.10 -9.11
N ALA A 108 7.69 -2.35 -8.86
CA ALA A 108 6.51 -2.78 -8.13
C ALA A 108 5.33 -2.82 -9.11
N VAL A 109 4.53 -3.89 -9.06
CA VAL A 109 3.40 -4.08 -9.95
C VAL A 109 2.08 -4.07 -9.20
N ASN A 110 1.19 -3.15 -9.57
CA ASN A 110 -0.16 -3.08 -9.05
C ASN A 110 -1.15 -3.53 -10.12
N VAL A 111 -1.95 -4.54 -9.78
CA VAL A 111 -3.00 -5.05 -10.67
C VAL A 111 -4.36 -4.78 -10.04
N PHE A 112 -5.23 -4.10 -10.76
CA PHE A 112 -6.59 -3.81 -10.34
C PHE A 112 -7.55 -4.68 -11.14
N LEU A 113 -8.38 -5.44 -10.44
CA LEU A 113 -9.34 -6.36 -11.04
C LEU A 113 -10.75 -5.85 -10.82
N GLY A 114 -11.54 -5.79 -11.89
CA GLY A 114 -12.92 -5.35 -11.85
C GLY A 114 -13.81 -6.31 -11.07
N GLU A 115 -15.04 -5.89 -10.78
CA GLU A 115 -15.98 -6.72 -10.02
C GLU A 115 -16.26 -8.09 -10.65
N GLU A 116 -16.27 -8.16 -11.99
CA GLU A 116 -16.53 -9.40 -12.73
C GLU A 116 -15.52 -10.48 -12.38
N ILE A 117 -14.21 -10.18 -12.53
CA ILE A 117 -13.13 -11.11 -12.18
C ILE A 117 -13.10 -11.32 -10.66
N SER A 118 -13.29 -10.27 -9.88
CA SER A 118 -13.13 -10.32 -8.41
C SER A 118 -14.20 -11.12 -7.69
N LYS A 119 -15.42 -11.23 -8.25
CA LYS A 119 -16.55 -11.96 -7.65
C LYS A 119 -16.64 -13.43 -8.09
N ASP A 120 -15.97 -13.79 -9.18
CA ASP A 120 -15.90 -15.18 -9.64
C ASP A 120 -14.60 -15.83 -9.16
N GLU A 121 -14.70 -16.72 -8.17
CA GLU A 121 -13.53 -17.40 -7.58
C GLU A 121 -12.69 -18.18 -8.59
N LYS A 122 -13.32 -18.75 -9.63
CA LYS A 122 -12.58 -19.53 -10.64
C LYS A 122 -11.81 -18.62 -11.57
N LEU A 123 -12.43 -17.52 -12.01
CA LEU A 123 -11.75 -16.52 -12.84
C LEU A 123 -10.62 -15.85 -12.07
N LEU A 124 -10.88 -15.44 -10.81
CA LEU A 124 -9.88 -14.85 -9.94
C LEU A 124 -8.68 -15.78 -9.72
N TYR A 125 -8.96 -17.04 -9.36
CA TYR A 125 -7.89 -18.03 -9.12
C TYR A 125 -7.09 -18.33 -10.38
N GLY A 126 -7.76 -18.50 -11.53
CA GLY A 126 -7.10 -18.73 -12.82
C GLY A 126 -6.16 -17.58 -13.17
N PHE A 127 -6.67 -16.34 -13.08
CA PHE A 127 -5.89 -15.14 -13.35
C PHE A 127 -4.70 -14.98 -12.39
N GLN A 128 -4.92 -15.11 -11.08
CA GLN A 128 -3.84 -15.00 -10.09
C GLN A 128 -2.78 -16.07 -10.29
N LYS A 129 -3.17 -17.30 -10.64
CA LYS A 129 -2.23 -18.38 -10.90
C LYS A 129 -1.33 -18.06 -12.10
N GLU A 130 -1.92 -17.73 -13.24
CA GLU A 130 -1.16 -17.41 -14.46
C GLU A 130 -0.23 -16.20 -14.24
N PHE A 131 -0.75 -15.17 -13.58
CA PHE A 131 0.02 -13.97 -13.25
C PHE A 131 1.18 -14.28 -12.29
N ASN A 132 0.93 -15.05 -11.22
CA ASN A 132 1.98 -15.44 -10.27
C ASN A 132 3.08 -16.27 -10.95
N GLU A 133 2.71 -17.21 -11.82
CA GLU A 133 3.67 -17.98 -12.61
C GLU A 133 4.53 -17.06 -13.48
N PHE A 134 3.93 -16.10 -14.18
CA PHE A 134 4.67 -15.10 -14.97
C PHE A 134 5.62 -14.27 -14.11
N ILE A 135 5.12 -13.60 -13.07
CA ILE A 135 5.88 -12.67 -12.21
C ILE A 135 7.01 -13.37 -11.45
N SER A 136 6.80 -14.63 -11.02
CA SER A 136 7.82 -15.38 -10.29
C SER A 136 9.11 -15.62 -11.09
N ASN A 137 9.04 -15.52 -12.42
CA ASN A 137 10.19 -15.63 -13.31
C ASN A 137 10.90 -14.29 -13.56
N GLN A 138 10.40 -13.18 -13.00
CA GLN A 138 10.87 -11.83 -13.28
C GLN A 138 11.71 -11.28 -12.12
N SER A 139 13.04 -11.30 -12.27
CA SER A 139 13.96 -10.91 -11.19
C SER A 139 13.97 -9.39 -10.89
N ASN A 140 13.50 -8.57 -11.83
CA ASN A 140 13.35 -7.12 -11.71
C ASN A 140 12.14 -6.72 -10.83
N ILE A 141 11.18 -7.61 -10.62
CA ILE A 141 9.99 -7.34 -9.80
C ILE A 141 10.30 -7.59 -8.32
N GLN A 142 10.21 -6.53 -7.52
CA GLN A 142 10.42 -6.58 -6.07
C GLN A 142 9.13 -6.90 -5.32
N SER A 143 8.00 -6.38 -5.79
CA SER A 143 6.70 -6.59 -5.16
C SER A 143 5.59 -6.53 -6.19
N TYR A 144 4.49 -7.22 -5.90
CA TYR A 144 3.26 -7.08 -6.65
C TYR A 144 2.05 -7.21 -5.73
N ARG A 145 0.94 -6.56 -6.09
CA ARG A 145 -0.33 -6.67 -5.35
C ARG A 145 -1.53 -6.71 -6.29
N PHE A 146 -2.54 -7.47 -5.89
CA PHE A 146 -3.86 -7.43 -6.50
C PHE A 146 -4.80 -6.60 -5.64
N SER A 147 -5.51 -5.68 -6.27
CA SER A 147 -6.60 -4.92 -5.69
C SER A 147 -7.90 -5.41 -6.31
N LEU A 148 -8.81 -5.93 -5.48
CA LEU A 148 -10.04 -6.59 -5.93
C LEU A 148 -11.25 -5.66 -5.86
N GLY A 149 -12.07 -5.67 -6.90
CA GLY A 149 -13.29 -4.87 -7.04
C GLY A 149 -13.05 -3.36 -7.01
N GLU A 150 -14.08 -2.58 -6.67
CA GLU A 150 -13.94 -1.15 -6.36
C GLU A 150 -13.24 -0.88 -5.01
N GLY A 151 -12.66 -1.92 -4.41
CA GLY A 151 -12.31 -2.04 -2.99
C GLY A 151 -11.30 -1.00 -2.48
N ASN A 152 -10.67 -0.25 -3.36
CA ASN A 152 -9.92 0.93 -2.98
C ASN A 152 -10.26 2.13 -3.86
N LYS A 153 -11.42 2.75 -3.57
CA LYS A 153 -11.89 3.98 -4.24
C LYS A 153 -10.82 5.07 -4.33
N ARG A 154 -9.90 5.12 -3.35
CA ARG A 154 -8.75 6.03 -3.38
C ARG A 154 -7.77 5.66 -4.50
N ASP A 155 -7.33 4.40 -4.59
CA ASP A 155 -6.48 3.93 -5.70
C ASP A 155 -7.14 4.22 -7.07
N VAL A 156 -8.42 3.88 -7.23
CA VAL A 156 -9.18 4.08 -8.49
C VAL A 156 -9.21 5.55 -8.89
N GLN A 157 -9.47 6.44 -7.93
CA GLN A 157 -9.51 7.88 -8.16
C GLN A 157 -8.13 8.46 -8.42
N PHE A 158 -7.10 8.05 -7.67
CA PHE A 158 -5.76 8.62 -7.77
C PHE A 158 -4.98 8.14 -8.99
N LEU A 159 -5.16 6.89 -9.38
CA LEU A 159 -4.52 6.29 -10.54
C LEU A 159 -5.34 6.46 -11.82
N GLU A 160 -6.48 7.14 -11.72
CA GLU A 160 -7.41 7.39 -12.83
C GLU A 160 -7.73 6.09 -13.57
N ILE A 161 -8.20 5.09 -12.82
CA ILE A 161 -8.53 3.77 -13.37
C ILE A 161 -9.87 3.87 -14.09
N GLU A 162 -9.85 3.73 -15.41
CA GLU A 162 -11.03 3.85 -16.26
C GLU A 162 -11.59 2.47 -16.63
N GLU A 163 -10.72 1.46 -16.75
CA GLU A 163 -11.05 0.12 -17.22
C GLU A 163 -10.38 -0.94 -16.36
N TYR A 164 -10.87 -2.18 -16.46
CA TYR A 164 -10.32 -3.34 -15.75
C TYR A 164 -10.14 -4.52 -16.71
N PRO A 165 -9.10 -5.37 -16.52
CA PRO A 165 -8.03 -5.22 -15.54
C PRO A 165 -7.13 -4.01 -15.86
N ALA A 166 -6.55 -3.39 -14.82
CA ALA A 166 -5.59 -2.31 -14.99
C ALA A 166 -4.25 -2.67 -14.36
N PHE A 167 -3.18 -2.44 -15.10
CA PHE A 167 -1.81 -2.77 -14.71
C PHE A 167 -1.01 -1.49 -14.59
N PHE A 168 -0.40 -1.29 -13.43
CA PHE A 168 0.47 -0.14 -13.15
C PHE A 168 1.82 -0.66 -12.68
N VAL A 169 2.89 -0.13 -13.26
CA VAL A 169 4.27 -0.46 -12.89
C VAL A 169 4.96 0.79 -12.40
N PHE A 170 5.54 0.68 -11.21
CA PHE A 170 6.28 1.75 -10.56
C PHE A 170 7.74 1.34 -10.41
N ASP A 171 8.67 2.23 -10.71
CA ASP A 171 10.07 2.09 -10.25
C ASP A 171 10.24 2.74 -8.88
N HIS A 172 11.47 3.08 -8.52
CA HIS A 172 11.80 3.73 -7.26
C HIS A 172 11.48 5.23 -7.20
N GLU A 173 11.13 5.84 -8.32
CA GLU A 173 10.84 7.27 -8.42
C GLU A 173 9.41 7.56 -8.89
N LYS A 174 8.72 6.68 -9.59
CA LYS A 174 7.45 7.03 -10.24
C LYS A 174 6.70 5.86 -10.84
N LEU A 175 5.49 6.16 -11.28
CA LEU A 175 4.80 5.38 -12.30
C LEU A 175 5.57 5.44 -13.61
N ILE A 176 6.00 4.28 -14.11
CA ILE A 176 6.74 4.17 -15.37
C ILE A 176 5.91 3.54 -16.49
N PHE A 177 4.84 2.83 -16.15
CA PHE A 177 3.98 2.17 -17.14
C PHE A 177 2.55 1.97 -16.62
N LYS A 178 1.57 2.20 -17.49
CA LYS A 178 0.14 1.97 -17.25
C LYS A 178 -0.47 1.35 -18.51
N THR A 179 -1.25 0.29 -18.34
CA THR A 179 -2.02 -0.33 -19.43
C THR A 179 -3.27 -1.02 -18.89
N TYR A 180 -4.26 -1.22 -19.75
CA TYR A 180 -5.45 -2.05 -19.50
C TYR A 180 -5.40 -3.37 -20.27
N GLU A 181 -4.35 -3.57 -21.09
CA GLU A 181 -4.13 -4.77 -21.91
C GLU A 181 -3.03 -5.62 -21.29
N GLN A 182 -3.35 -6.89 -21.01
CA GLN A 182 -2.43 -7.84 -20.38
C GLN A 182 -1.21 -8.12 -21.26
N GLU A 183 -1.38 -8.18 -22.58
CA GLU A 183 -0.31 -8.45 -23.54
C GLU A 183 0.74 -7.34 -23.52
N LYS A 184 0.31 -6.07 -23.50
CA LYS A 184 1.22 -4.92 -23.38
C LYS A 184 1.96 -4.89 -22.05
N PHE A 185 1.30 -5.33 -20.98
CA PHE A 185 1.95 -5.46 -19.68
C PHE A 185 3.06 -6.53 -19.72
N ILE A 186 2.78 -7.69 -20.28
CA ILE A 186 3.76 -8.77 -20.43
C ILE A 186 4.95 -8.27 -21.27
N GLU A 187 4.69 -7.64 -22.42
CA GLU A 187 5.74 -7.08 -23.29
C GLU A 187 6.60 -6.05 -22.55
N PHE A 188 6.01 -5.16 -21.76
CA PHE A 188 6.77 -4.19 -20.97
C PHE A 188 7.71 -4.88 -19.96
N ILE A 189 7.20 -5.84 -19.19
CA ILE A 189 7.96 -6.52 -18.14
C ILE A 189 9.12 -7.34 -18.71
N GLU A 190 8.92 -8.03 -19.84
CA GLU A 190 9.97 -8.84 -20.49
C GLU A 190 11.11 -7.99 -21.07
N ASN A 191 10.88 -6.70 -21.31
CA ASN A 191 11.85 -5.77 -21.90
C ASN A 191 12.43 -4.74 -20.90
N TYR A 192 12.06 -4.82 -19.62
CA TYR A 192 12.55 -3.92 -18.56
C TYR A 192 13.77 -4.48 -17.81
#